data_AF-A0A7J6BMK8-F1
#
_entry.id   AF-A0A7J6BMK8-F1
#
_cell.length_a   1.000
_cell.length_b   1.000
_cell.length_c   1.000
_cell.angle_alpha   90.00
_cell.angle_beta   90.00
_cell.angle_gamma   90.00
#
_symmetry.space_group_name_H-M   'P 1'
#
loop_
_entity.id
_entity.type
_entity.pdbx_description
1 polymer ?
#
loop_
_entity_poly.entity_id
_entity_poly.type
_entity_poly.pdbx_seq_one_letter_code
_entity_poly.pdbx_strand_id
1 'polypeptide(L)'
;MKFRAKIIDVGCLNHFTRVVNTVSRLTKACVLRLTCDHLYFVLSGRVATGGVSMWCELSQGNFFDEFQLEGVSADANEIFLEVAPENLSRALKTAQNAKSVKIKLTKKSCPCLTLAAELPSLSSVSRVVTHDIPVDVIPRRLWHDFREPQMPDFDVSIYLPPLKTMKSVVDRMKNLSNYLVLEANLNGEMNLKIDTDLVSVTTHFKELGNPPWGDDGSQSSSPTHRDPDLMAEARVDIRKLQQFLTGQQRVRPPAPSHTRARALLAVRARALFTSEALGLLFTSEGLKTAARMNAPCARCGKTVYPTEKISCLDKNWHKGCFHCEVCKMTLNMKNYKGYDKKPYCNTHYPKTSFTIVTDTPENLRLKQQSELQSQVRYKRDFEESKGRGFSIVTDTPELQRLRRTQEHISNV
;
A
#
# COMPACT_ATOMS: atom_id res chain seq x y z
N MET A 1 14.13 10.05 -29.45
CA MET A 1 13.49 9.00 -28.64
C MET A 1 11.99 9.09 -28.71
N LYS A 2 11.32 7.95 -28.88
CA LYS A 2 9.87 7.81 -28.87
C LYS A 2 9.52 6.59 -28.03
N PHE A 3 8.43 6.70 -27.28
CA PHE A 3 7.91 5.59 -26.50
C PHE A 3 6.39 5.57 -26.61
N ARG A 4 5.85 4.41 -26.91
CA ARG A 4 4.41 4.15 -26.99
C ARG A 4 4.13 2.74 -26.50
N ALA A 5 3.25 2.62 -25.53
CA ALA A 5 2.76 1.34 -25.03
C ALA A 5 1.24 1.37 -24.88
N LYS A 6 0.58 0.22 -25.02
CA LYS A 6 -0.87 0.06 -24.88
C LYS A 6 -1.18 -1.17 -24.06
N ILE A 7 -2.09 -1.02 -23.11
CA ILE A 7 -2.64 -2.10 -22.28
C ILE A 7 -4.14 -2.16 -22.56
N ILE A 8 -4.64 -3.34 -22.94
CA ILE A 8 -6.06 -3.61 -23.17
C ILE A 8 -6.64 -4.47 -22.04
N ASP A 9 -5.88 -5.46 -21.56
CA ASP A 9 -6.37 -6.32 -20.49
C ASP A 9 -6.48 -5.60 -19.14
N VAL A 10 -7.68 -5.67 -18.54
CA VAL A 10 -8.01 -5.10 -17.24
C VAL A 10 -7.25 -5.83 -16.12
N GLY A 11 -6.97 -7.13 -16.28
CA GLY A 11 -6.14 -7.91 -15.35
C GLY A 11 -4.71 -7.36 -15.27
N CYS A 12 -4.05 -7.25 -16.42
CA CYS A 12 -2.72 -6.68 -16.57
C CYS A 12 -2.65 -5.23 -16.11
N LEU A 13 -3.65 -4.40 -16.44
CA LEU A 13 -3.73 -3.02 -15.98
C LEU A 13 -3.83 -2.91 -14.46
N ASN A 14 -4.67 -3.74 -13.83
CA ASN A 14 -4.77 -3.81 -12.38
C ASN A 14 -3.45 -4.27 -11.74
N HIS A 15 -2.77 -5.22 -12.37
CA HIS A 15 -1.47 -5.69 -11.88
C HIS A 15 -0.40 -4.60 -11.97
N PHE A 16 -0.27 -3.93 -13.12
CA PHE A 16 0.61 -2.79 -13.32
C PHE A 16 0.33 -1.65 -12.33
N THR A 17 -0.95 -1.32 -12.14
CA THR A 17 -1.39 -0.31 -11.15
C THR A 17 -0.98 -0.70 -9.74
N ARG A 18 -1.05 -1.98 -9.35
CA ARG A 18 -0.60 -2.44 -8.03
C ARG A 18 0.92 -2.27 -7.88
N VAL A 19 1.71 -2.64 -8.89
CA VAL A 19 3.17 -2.47 -8.87
C VAL A 19 3.53 -1.00 -8.69
N VAL A 20 2.96 -0.10 -9.50
CA VAL A 20 3.23 1.35 -9.37
C VAL A 20 2.80 1.90 -8.01
N ASN A 21 1.65 1.46 -7.48
CA ASN A 21 1.21 1.86 -6.13
C ASN A 21 2.14 1.34 -5.02
N THR A 22 2.83 0.22 -5.24
CA THR A 22 3.86 -0.28 -4.32
C THR A 22 5.10 0.60 -4.39
N VAL A 23 5.59 0.91 -5.60
CA VAL A 23 6.73 1.81 -5.82
C VAL A 23 6.46 3.20 -5.24
N SER A 24 5.24 3.73 -5.40
CA SER A 24 4.86 5.05 -4.87
C SER A 24 4.84 5.13 -3.34
N ARG A 25 4.80 4.01 -2.63
CA ARG A 25 4.89 3.99 -1.16
C ARG A 25 6.34 3.89 -0.66
N LEU A 26 7.25 3.44 -1.51
CA LEU A 26 8.65 3.23 -1.17
C LEU A 26 9.49 4.49 -1.41
N THR A 27 9.12 5.30 -2.39
CA THR A 27 9.88 6.50 -2.76
C THR A 27 9.00 7.62 -3.30
N LYS A 28 9.52 8.85 -3.25
CA LYS A 28 8.92 10.03 -3.88
C LYS A 28 9.37 10.22 -5.34
N ALA A 29 10.52 9.68 -5.72
CA ALA A 29 11.10 9.76 -7.06
C ALA A 29 11.74 8.42 -7.44
N CYS A 30 11.50 7.95 -8.67
CA CYS A 30 12.09 6.73 -9.20
C CYS A 30 12.63 6.94 -10.60
N VAL A 31 13.61 6.11 -10.97
CA VAL A 31 14.11 6.05 -12.34
C VAL A 31 13.40 4.92 -13.06
N LEU A 32 12.70 5.27 -14.13
CA LEU A 32 12.07 4.35 -15.06
C LEU A 32 13.03 4.12 -16.24
N ARG A 33 13.62 2.94 -16.30
CA ARG A 33 14.42 2.48 -17.44
C ARG A 33 13.52 1.64 -18.34
N LEU A 34 13.37 2.09 -19.58
CA LEU A 34 12.60 1.43 -20.63
C LEU A 34 13.56 0.79 -21.62
N THR A 35 13.40 -0.50 -21.85
CA THR A 35 14.12 -1.27 -22.88
C THR A 35 13.12 -1.89 -23.85
N CYS A 36 13.60 -2.54 -24.91
CA CYS A 36 12.73 -3.18 -25.90
C CYS A 36 11.87 -4.31 -25.31
N ASP A 37 12.36 -5.02 -24.30
CA ASP A 37 11.72 -6.23 -23.76
C ASP A 37 11.22 -6.07 -22.31
N HIS A 38 11.81 -5.13 -21.57
CA HIS A 38 11.58 -4.99 -20.14
C HIS A 38 11.45 -3.51 -19.72
N LEU A 39 10.63 -3.28 -18.70
CA LEU A 39 10.62 -2.04 -17.93
C LEU A 39 11.25 -2.29 -16.57
N TYR A 40 12.13 -1.38 -16.16
CA TYR A 40 12.77 -1.42 -14.85
C TYR A 40 12.39 -0.17 -14.06
N PHE A 41 11.88 -0.37 -12.85
CA PHE A 41 11.80 0.68 -11.84
C PHE A 41 13.01 0.56 -10.92
N VAL A 42 13.88 1.56 -10.99
CA VAL A 42 15.14 1.63 -10.26
C VAL A 42 15.04 2.71 -9.20
N LEU A 43 15.35 2.34 -7.97
CA LEU A 43 15.59 3.29 -6.88
C LEU A 43 17.06 3.24 -6.51
N SER A 44 17.78 4.31 -6.85
CA SER A 44 19.14 4.53 -6.37
C SER A 44 19.07 5.49 -5.18
N GLY A 45 18.86 4.94 -3.98
CA GLY A 45 19.01 5.71 -2.75
C GLY A 45 20.49 6.06 -2.54
N ARG A 46 20.81 7.31 -2.22
CA ARG A 46 22.19 7.68 -1.87
C ARG A 46 22.60 6.94 -0.59
N VAL A 47 23.71 6.20 -0.65
CA VAL A 47 24.23 5.38 0.46
C VAL A 47 24.54 6.23 1.71
N ALA A 48 24.93 7.50 1.53
CA ALA A 48 25.26 8.43 2.61
C ALA A 48 24.11 8.73 3.60
N THR A 49 22.85 8.49 3.23
CA THR A 49 21.68 8.64 4.11
C THR A 49 21.02 7.30 4.45
N GLY A 50 21.71 6.19 4.17
CA GLY A 50 21.18 4.85 4.33
C GLY A 50 20.05 4.54 3.34
N GLY A 51 20.10 5.08 2.12
CA GLY A 51 19.07 4.88 1.10
C GLY A 51 18.79 3.39 0.83
N VAL A 52 17.52 3.05 0.62
CA VAL A 52 17.10 1.72 0.14
C VAL A 52 17.29 1.68 -1.36
N SER A 53 17.99 0.67 -1.86
CA SER A 53 18.02 0.35 -3.29
C SER A 53 16.89 -0.62 -3.63
N MET A 54 16.19 -0.37 -4.73
CA MET A 54 15.16 -1.28 -5.23
C MET A 54 15.35 -1.46 -6.73
N TRP A 55 15.29 -2.71 -7.15
CA TRP A 55 15.26 -3.11 -8.55
C TRP A 55 13.96 -3.88 -8.80
N CYS A 56 13.09 -3.35 -9.67
CA CYS A 56 11.85 -4.01 -10.04
C CYS A 56 11.78 -4.13 -11.56
N GLU A 57 11.81 -5.37 -12.04
CA GLU A 57 11.72 -5.72 -13.45
C GLU A 57 10.30 -6.16 -13.82
N LEU A 58 9.80 -5.66 -14.95
CA LEU A 58 8.55 -6.08 -15.56
C LEU A 58 8.82 -6.43 -17.02
N SER A 59 8.52 -7.67 -17.42
CA SER A 59 8.56 -8.07 -18.84
C SER A 59 7.40 -7.47 -19.60
N GLN A 60 7.66 -6.84 -20.75
CA GLN A 60 6.63 -6.18 -21.54
C GLN A 60 5.52 -7.13 -21.98
N GLY A 61 5.87 -8.39 -22.31
CA GLY A 61 4.97 -9.34 -22.96
C GLY A 61 3.83 -9.81 -22.06
N ASN A 62 3.97 -9.60 -20.74
CA ASN A 62 2.94 -9.93 -19.77
C ASN A 62 1.91 -8.80 -19.57
N PHE A 63 2.19 -7.58 -20.04
CA PHE A 63 1.39 -6.40 -19.71
C PHE A 63 0.88 -5.62 -20.92
N PHE A 64 1.68 -5.52 -21.98
CA PHE A 64 1.42 -4.61 -23.09
C PHE A 64 1.06 -5.38 -24.35
N ASP A 65 -0.06 -5.01 -24.98
CA ASP A 65 -0.49 -5.53 -26.28
C ASP A 65 0.30 -4.88 -27.43
N GLU A 66 0.59 -3.58 -27.29
CA GLU A 66 1.43 -2.83 -28.21
C GLU A 66 2.56 -2.20 -27.39
N PHE A 67 3.81 -2.41 -27.79
CA PHE A 67 4.96 -1.75 -27.17
C PHE A 67 5.98 -1.36 -28.26
N GLN A 68 6.28 -0.08 -28.33
CA GLN A 68 7.20 0.51 -29.29
C GLN A 68 8.13 1.46 -28.56
N LEU A 69 9.43 1.21 -28.70
CA LEU A 69 10.49 2.02 -28.11
C LEU A 69 11.55 2.31 -29.16
N GLU A 70 11.83 3.60 -29.31
CA GLU A 70 12.90 4.13 -30.16
C GLU A 70 13.78 5.02 -29.28
N GLY A 71 15.03 4.62 -29.07
CA GLY A 71 15.99 5.31 -28.23
C GLY A 71 16.51 6.62 -28.84
N VAL A 72 17.63 7.10 -28.31
CA VAL A 72 18.32 8.28 -28.86
C VAL A 72 19.26 7.88 -30.01
N SER A 73 19.82 6.67 -30.01
CA SER A 73 20.61 6.13 -31.12
C SER A 73 20.38 4.62 -31.26
N ALA A 74 20.66 4.07 -32.45
CA ALA A 74 20.41 2.66 -32.77
C ALA A 74 21.19 1.69 -31.86
N ASP A 75 22.40 2.07 -31.44
CA ASP A 75 23.30 1.23 -30.61
C ASP A 75 22.92 1.18 -29.13
N ALA A 76 22.05 2.08 -28.67
CA ALA A 76 21.58 2.12 -27.29
C ALA A 76 20.10 2.49 -27.26
N ASN A 77 19.28 1.47 -27.54
CA ASN A 77 17.81 1.52 -27.58
C ASN A 77 17.21 1.45 -26.17
N GLU A 78 17.70 2.31 -25.27
CA GLU A 78 17.22 2.43 -23.90
C GLU A 78 16.82 3.87 -23.61
N ILE A 79 15.84 4.05 -22.73
CA ILE A 79 15.38 5.37 -22.28
C ILE A 79 15.32 5.37 -20.76
N PHE A 80 16.03 6.31 -20.14
CA PHE A 80 16.01 6.53 -18.69
C PHE A 80 15.24 7.82 -18.39
N LEU A 81 14.18 7.69 -17.61
CA LEU A 81 13.31 8.79 -17.20
C LEU A 81 13.25 8.83 -15.68
N GLU A 82 13.45 9.99 -15.09
CA GLU A 82 13.11 10.23 -13.69
C GLU A 82 11.64 10.64 -13.60
N VAL A 83 10.88 9.90 -12.80
CA VAL A 83 9.43 10.06 -12.67
C VAL A 83 9.04 10.04 -11.19
N ALA A 84 8.09 10.87 -10.80
CA ALA A 84 7.43 10.75 -9.50
C ALA A 84 6.37 9.64 -9.55
N PRO A 85 6.55 8.49 -8.87
CA PRO A 85 5.59 7.38 -8.92
C PRO A 85 4.24 7.73 -8.32
N GLU A 86 4.14 8.74 -7.45
CA GLU A 86 2.86 9.24 -6.94
C GLU A 86 1.96 9.75 -8.07
N ASN A 87 2.52 10.51 -9.02
CA ASN A 87 1.78 11.05 -10.16
C ASN A 87 1.30 9.92 -11.09
N LEU A 88 2.17 8.94 -11.33
CA LEU A 88 1.82 7.75 -12.10
C LEU A 88 0.73 6.92 -11.40
N SER A 89 0.81 6.76 -10.07
CA SER A 89 -0.21 6.05 -9.29
C SER A 89 -1.58 6.74 -9.37
N ARG A 90 -1.60 8.08 -9.36
CA ARG A 90 -2.83 8.87 -9.44
C ARG A 90 -3.46 8.74 -10.82
N ALA A 91 -2.66 8.85 -11.88
CA ALA A 91 -3.13 8.66 -13.25
C ALA A 91 -3.71 7.25 -13.45
N LEU A 92 -2.99 6.21 -13.01
CA LEU A 92 -3.43 4.82 -13.15
C LEU A 92 -4.69 4.49 -12.34
N LYS A 93 -4.91 5.12 -11.18
CA LYS A 93 -6.16 4.96 -10.41
C LYS A 93 -7.40 5.37 -11.20
N THR A 94 -7.32 6.45 -11.98
CA THR A 94 -8.43 6.87 -12.85
C THR A 94 -8.66 5.89 -14.00
N ALA A 95 -7.60 5.19 -14.42
CA ALA A 95 -7.62 4.27 -15.53
C ALA A 95 -7.99 2.83 -15.12
N GLN A 96 -8.15 2.53 -13.82
CA GLN A 96 -8.29 1.14 -13.33
C GLN A 96 -9.45 0.35 -13.98
N ASN A 97 -10.51 1.05 -14.37
CA ASN A 97 -11.69 0.48 -15.04
C ASN A 97 -11.78 0.89 -16.53
N ALA A 98 -10.68 1.35 -17.12
CA ALA A 98 -10.62 1.71 -18.54
C ALA A 98 -10.66 0.46 -19.43
N LYS A 99 -11.24 0.62 -20.62
CA LYS A 99 -11.20 -0.39 -21.70
C LYS A 99 -9.80 -0.53 -22.29
N SER A 100 -9.07 0.57 -22.39
CA SER A 100 -7.69 0.57 -22.86
C SER A 100 -6.91 1.73 -22.26
N VAL A 101 -5.61 1.56 -22.09
CA VAL A 101 -4.69 2.59 -21.61
C VAL A 101 -3.51 2.69 -22.56
N LYS A 102 -3.28 3.88 -23.11
CA LYS A 102 -2.14 4.21 -23.97
C LYS A 102 -1.17 5.09 -23.18
N ILE A 103 0.06 4.64 -23.04
CA ILE A 103 1.15 5.37 -22.42
C ILE A 103 2.08 5.84 -23.53
N LYS A 104 2.33 7.15 -23.63
CA LYS A 104 3.16 7.72 -24.68
C LYS A 104 4.05 8.82 -24.14
N LEU A 105 5.29 8.88 -24.61
CA LEU A 105 6.16 10.01 -24.30
C LEU A 105 5.84 11.16 -25.25
N THR A 106 5.48 12.32 -24.70
CA THR A 106 5.17 13.53 -25.46
C THR A 106 6.07 14.69 -25.03
N LYS A 107 6.30 15.62 -25.95
CA LYS A 107 7.02 16.87 -25.67
C LYS A 107 6.01 18.01 -25.81
N LYS A 108 5.50 18.50 -24.67
CA LYS A 108 4.67 19.71 -24.61
C LYS A 108 5.57 20.89 -24.20
N SER A 109 5.26 21.58 -23.12
CA SER A 109 6.16 22.58 -22.50
C SER A 109 7.38 21.92 -21.85
N CYS A 110 7.19 20.75 -21.25
CA CYS A 110 8.22 19.86 -20.73
C CYS A 110 8.03 18.44 -21.28
N PRO A 111 9.06 17.57 -21.21
CA PRO A 111 8.88 16.16 -21.51
C PRO A 111 7.88 15.54 -20.52
N CYS A 112 6.82 14.94 -21.05
CA CYS A 112 5.74 14.34 -20.27
C CYS A 112 5.49 12.90 -20.70
N LEU A 113 5.30 12.02 -19.73
CA LEU A 113 4.71 10.71 -19.94
C LEU A 113 3.19 10.87 -19.90
N THR A 114 2.57 10.90 -21.09
CA THR A 114 1.12 11.05 -21.24
C THR A 114 0.44 9.70 -21.16
N LEU A 115 -0.53 9.56 -20.24
CA LEU A 115 -1.36 8.39 -20.06
C LEU A 115 -2.79 8.71 -20.50
N ALA A 116 -3.23 8.09 -21.59
CA ALA A 116 -4.57 8.24 -22.17
C ALA A 116 -5.39 6.98 -21.93
N ALA A 117 -6.42 7.07 -21.09
CA ALA A 117 -7.30 5.97 -20.72
C ALA A 117 -8.68 6.14 -21.37
N GLU A 118 -9.13 5.12 -22.10
CA GLU A 118 -10.47 5.06 -22.70
C GLU A 118 -11.44 4.43 -21.70
N LEU A 119 -12.30 5.24 -21.08
CA LEU A 119 -13.26 4.77 -20.08
C LEU A 119 -14.52 4.18 -20.74
N PRO A 120 -15.12 3.13 -20.14
CA PRO A 120 -16.42 2.64 -20.57
C PRO A 120 -17.47 3.74 -20.36
N SER A 121 -18.24 4.04 -21.42
CA SER A 121 -19.38 4.96 -21.37
C SER A 121 -20.63 4.22 -21.84
N LEU A 122 -21.78 4.60 -21.29
CA LEU A 122 -23.12 4.16 -21.74
C LEU A 122 -23.59 4.93 -22.98
N SER A 123 -22.90 6.01 -23.37
CA SER A 123 -23.13 6.76 -24.61
C SER A 123 -22.40 6.14 -25.80
N SER A 124 -22.85 6.46 -27.02
CA SER A 124 -22.16 6.09 -28.27
C SER A 124 -20.73 6.66 -28.38
N VAL A 125 -20.41 7.71 -27.63
CA VAL A 125 -19.08 8.32 -27.57
C VAL A 125 -18.27 7.79 -26.39
N SER A 126 -17.06 7.29 -26.66
CA SER A 126 -16.10 6.89 -25.62
C SER A 126 -15.51 8.11 -24.91
N ARG A 127 -15.43 8.06 -23.57
CA ARG A 127 -14.76 9.10 -22.78
C ARG A 127 -13.28 8.79 -22.69
N VAL A 128 -12.42 9.74 -23.05
CA VAL A 128 -10.97 9.58 -22.94
C VAL A 128 -10.45 10.53 -21.87
N VAL A 129 -9.78 9.97 -20.87
CA VAL A 129 -9.11 10.74 -19.82
C VAL A 129 -7.62 10.75 -20.11
N THR A 130 -7.02 11.93 -20.16
CA THR A 130 -5.59 12.10 -20.43
C THR A 130 -4.90 12.74 -19.22
N HIS A 131 -3.80 12.12 -18.79
CA HIS A 131 -2.93 12.63 -17.73
C HIS A 131 -1.54 12.87 -18.31
N ASP A 132 -1.02 14.07 -18.17
CA ASP A 132 0.36 14.39 -18.55
C ASP A 132 1.23 14.40 -17.28
N ILE A 133 2.12 13.41 -17.16
CA ILE A 133 3.02 13.30 -16.01
C ILE A 133 4.37 13.90 -16.43
N PRO A 134 4.86 14.96 -15.78
CA PRO A 134 6.19 15.50 -16.09
C PRO A 134 7.27 14.47 -15.76
N VAL A 135 8.25 14.31 -16.65
CA VAL A 135 9.37 13.39 -16.49
C VAL A 135 10.67 14.08 -16.86
N ASP A 136 11.74 13.80 -16.13
CA ASP A 136 13.07 14.31 -16.45
C ASP A 136 13.88 13.26 -17.20
N VAL A 137 14.51 13.67 -18.31
CA VAL A 137 15.27 12.75 -19.16
C VAL A 137 16.68 12.64 -18.62
N ILE A 138 17.11 11.44 -18.23
CA ILE A 138 18.44 11.24 -17.65
C ILE A 138 19.49 11.20 -18.76
N PRO A 139 20.52 12.08 -18.73
CA PRO A 139 21.59 12.06 -19.72
C PRO A 139 22.41 10.77 -19.70
N ARG A 140 22.87 10.31 -20.88
CA ARG A 140 23.65 9.06 -21.07
C ARG A 140 24.84 8.90 -20.13
N ARG A 141 25.50 10.00 -19.76
CA ARG A 141 26.66 9.98 -18.84
C ARG A 141 26.34 9.35 -17.48
N LEU A 142 25.10 9.46 -17.01
CA LEU A 142 24.65 8.96 -15.70
C LEU A 142 24.05 7.54 -15.77
N TRP A 143 23.96 6.91 -16.94
CA TRP A 143 23.29 5.60 -17.07
C TRP A 143 24.02 4.48 -16.32
N HIS A 144 25.32 4.62 -16.09
CA HIS A 144 26.13 3.64 -15.35
C HIS A 144 25.67 3.49 -13.88
N ASP A 145 25.14 4.55 -13.28
CA ASP A 145 24.72 4.60 -11.88
C ASP A 145 23.39 3.86 -11.62
N PHE A 146 22.67 3.52 -12.69
CA PHE A 146 21.34 2.88 -12.64
C PHE A 146 21.36 1.45 -13.19
N ARG A 147 22.51 0.77 -13.11
CA ARG A 147 22.63 -0.65 -13.45
C ARG A 147 22.13 -1.55 -12.32
N GLU A 148 21.77 -2.77 -12.68
CA GLU A 148 21.37 -3.78 -11.71
C GLU A 148 22.51 -4.03 -10.71
N PRO A 149 22.24 -3.98 -9.39
CA PRO A 149 23.25 -4.26 -8.40
C PRO A 149 23.63 -5.74 -8.46
N GLN A 150 24.92 -6.03 -8.64
CA GLN A 150 25.42 -7.40 -8.61
C GLN A 150 25.17 -8.05 -7.25
N MET A 151 25.06 -9.37 -7.24
CA MET A 151 24.76 -10.14 -6.05
C MET A 151 26.02 -10.33 -5.19
N PRO A 152 26.17 -9.64 -4.03
CA PRO A 152 27.24 -9.99 -3.11
C PRO A 152 26.99 -11.37 -2.51
N ASP A 153 28.07 -11.99 -2.05
CA ASP A 153 28.04 -13.23 -1.28
C ASP A 153 27.18 -13.05 -0.02
N PHE A 154 26.43 -14.09 0.32
CA PHE A 154 25.53 -14.09 1.47
C PHE A 154 25.81 -15.30 2.35
N ASP A 155 25.68 -15.09 3.66
CA ASP A 155 25.98 -16.12 4.66
C ASP A 155 24.82 -17.11 4.86
N VAL A 156 23.58 -16.59 4.83
CA VAL A 156 22.35 -17.35 5.12
C VAL A 156 21.27 -16.93 4.14
N SER A 157 20.54 -17.92 3.62
CA SER A 157 19.35 -17.71 2.79
C SER A 157 18.18 -18.49 3.39
N ILE A 158 17.06 -17.80 3.59
CA ILE A 158 15.87 -18.35 4.26
C ILE A 158 14.61 -17.82 3.58
N TYR A 159 13.55 -18.63 3.52
CA TYR A 159 12.25 -18.15 3.08
C TYR A 159 11.62 -17.23 4.12
N LEU A 160 10.95 -16.18 3.65
CA LEU A 160 10.22 -15.28 4.53
C LEU A 160 8.98 -15.96 5.14
N PRO A 161 8.64 -15.64 6.41
CA PRO A 161 7.34 -15.98 6.96
C PRO A 161 6.21 -15.24 6.23
N PRO A 162 4.94 -15.59 6.49
CA PRO A 162 3.80 -14.88 5.92
C PRO A 162 3.90 -13.37 6.14
N LEU A 163 4.03 -12.62 5.05
CA LEU A 163 4.28 -11.16 5.06
C LEU A 163 3.25 -10.37 5.87
N LYS A 164 2.00 -10.86 5.95
CA LYS A 164 0.93 -10.24 6.75
C LYS A 164 1.23 -10.32 8.25
N THR A 165 1.72 -11.46 8.72
CA THR A 165 2.09 -11.69 10.11
C THR A 165 3.32 -10.85 10.45
N MET A 166 4.35 -10.92 9.59
CA MET A 166 5.57 -10.14 9.76
C MET A 166 5.28 -8.63 9.82
N LYS A 167 4.44 -8.12 8.92
CA LYS A 167 3.98 -6.72 8.96
C LYS A 167 3.34 -6.37 10.30
N SER A 168 2.44 -7.23 10.80
CA SER A 168 1.70 -6.95 12.04
C SER A 168 2.64 -6.89 13.25
N VAL A 169 3.70 -7.70 13.26
CA VAL A 169 4.76 -7.68 14.27
C VAL A 169 5.58 -6.40 14.15
N VAL A 170 6.08 -6.09 12.95
CA VAL A 170 6.87 -4.89 12.65
C VAL A 170 6.10 -3.60 12.99
N ASP A 171 4.79 -3.55 12.72
CA ASP A 171 3.93 -2.39 13.05
C ASP A 171 3.77 -2.16 14.56
N ARG A 172 3.91 -3.20 15.41
CA ARG A 172 3.92 -3.06 16.87
C ARG A 172 5.31 -2.70 17.39
N MET A 173 6.32 -3.35 16.84
CA MET A 173 7.73 -3.19 17.18
C MET A 173 8.28 -1.79 16.86
N LYS A 174 7.79 -1.13 15.80
CA LYS A 174 8.24 0.23 15.42
C LYS A 174 8.01 1.31 16.48
N ASN A 175 7.07 1.08 17.41
CA ASN A 175 6.77 2.02 18.48
C ASN A 175 7.79 1.90 19.63
N LEU A 176 8.60 0.85 19.65
CA LEU A 176 9.60 0.58 20.69
C LEU A 176 10.99 1.07 20.30
N SER A 177 11.42 0.81 19.05
CA SER A 177 12.72 1.23 18.54
C SER A 177 12.67 1.57 17.05
N ASN A 178 13.61 2.41 16.61
CA ASN A 178 13.83 2.75 15.20
C ASN A 178 14.61 1.68 14.44
N TYR A 179 15.27 0.77 15.16
CA TYR A 179 16.11 -0.28 14.59
C TYR A 179 15.59 -1.64 15.02
N LEU A 180 15.65 -2.59 14.10
CA LEU A 180 15.30 -3.99 14.29
C LEU A 180 16.52 -4.84 13.93
N VAL A 181 16.84 -5.82 14.76
CA VAL A 181 17.82 -6.85 14.45
C VAL A 181 17.09 -8.05 13.85
N LEU A 182 17.49 -8.43 12.65
CA LEU A 182 17.03 -9.62 11.93
C LEU A 182 18.09 -10.70 12.11
N GLU A 183 17.70 -11.83 12.67
CA GLU A 183 18.56 -13.01 12.81
C GLU A 183 18.00 -14.14 11.96
N ALA A 184 18.84 -14.92 11.30
CA ALA A 184 18.41 -16.12 10.55
C ALA A 184 19.47 -17.22 10.59
N ASN A 185 19.04 -18.48 10.53
CA ASN A 185 19.92 -19.64 10.48
C ASN A 185 19.67 -20.52 9.22
N LEU A 186 20.50 -21.55 9.04
CA LEU A 186 20.38 -22.51 7.94
C LEU A 186 19.36 -23.64 8.21
N ASN A 187 18.82 -23.69 9.44
CA ASN A 187 17.82 -24.65 9.89
C ASN A 187 16.37 -24.13 9.78
N GLY A 188 16.19 -22.95 9.20
CA GLY A 188 14.87 -22.41 8.93
C GLY A 188 14.20 -21.68 10.08
N GLU A 189 15.00 -21.10 10.96
CA GLU A 189 14.58 -20.18 12.00
C GLU A 189 15.02 -18.75 11.67
N MET A 190 14.12 -17.80 11.92
CA MET A 190 14.36 -16.37 11.76
C MET A 190 13.83 -15.63 12.98
N ASN A 191 14.61 -14.72 13.56
CA ASN A 191 14.17 -13.88 14.66
C ASN A 191 14.12 -12.40 14.27
N LEU A 192 13.13 -11.71 14.85
CA LEU A 192 13.05 -10.25 14.85
C LEU A 192 13.26 -9.78 16.29
N LYS A 193 14.37 -9.11 16.56
CA LYS A 193 14.76 -8.65 17.89
C LYS A 193 14.83 -7.13 17.95
N ILE A 194 14.19 -6.55 18.97
CA ILE A 194 14.39 -5.18 19.40
C ILE A 194 14.96 -5.20 20.81
N ASP A 195 16.06 -4.48 21.00
CA ASP A 195 16.63 -4.26 22.31
C ASP A 195 16.62 -2.76 22.62
N THR A 196 16.09 -2.41 23.80
CA THR A 196 16.03 -1.04 24.32
C THR A 196 16.28 -1.10 25.83
N ASP A 197 16.66 0.02 26.43
CA ASP A 197 17.01 0.08 27.86
C ASP A 197 15.90 -0.40 28.81
N LEU A 198 14.64 -0.37 28.37
CA LEU A 198 13.47 -0.73 29.18
C LEU A 198 12.86 -2.08 28.80
N VAL A 199 12.95 -2.48 27.53
CA VAL A 199 12.29 -3.69 27.04
C VAL A 199 13.06 -4.33 25.88
N SER A 200 13.23 -5.64 25.97
CA SER A 200 13.76 -6.48 24.90
C SER A 200 12.61 -7.32 24.35
N VAL A 201 12.28 -7.17 23.07
CA VAL A 201 11.21 -7.91 22.40
C VAL A 201 11.81 -8.76 21.29
N THR A 202 11.69 -10.08 21.40
CA THR A 202 12.07 -11.04 20.36
C THR A 202 10.83 -11.71 19.80
N THR A 203 10.77 -11.86 18.48
CA THR A 203 9.75 -12.68 17.80
C THR A 203 10.46 -13.76 16.99
N HIS A 204 10.15 -15.00 17.31
CA HIS A 204 10.75 -16.17 16.69
C HIS A 204 9.82 -16.73 15.62
N PHE A 205 10.35 -16.94 14.41
CA PHE A 205 9.72 -17.66 13.33
C PHE A 205 10.49 -18.95 13.09
N LYS A 206 9.79 -20.08 13.06
CA LYS A 206 10.37 -21.41 12.87
C LYS A 206 9.76 -22.06 11.64
N GLU A 207 10.38 -23.14 11.17
CA GLU A 207 9.90 -23.96 10.04
C GLU A 207 9.86 -23.17 8.71
N LEU A 208 10.75 -22.20 8.55
CA LEU A 208 10.95 -21.48 7.29
C LEU A 208 11.97 -22.24 6.45
N GLY A 209 11.57 -22.88 5.36
CA GLY A 209 12.56 -23.62 4.54
C GLY A 209 13.73 -22.73 4.08
N ASN A 210 14.85 -23.36 3.74
CA ASN A 210 16.00 -22.69 3.16
C ASN A 210 16.08 -23.07 1.67
N PRO A 211 16.14 -22.10 0.73
CA PRO A 211 16.34 -22.42 -0.67
C PRO A 211 17.74 -23.05 -0.86
N PRO A 212 17.86 -24.17 -1.59
CA PRO A 212 19.16 -24.72 -1.93
C PRO A 212 19.81 -23.76 -2.93
N TRP A 213 20.93 -23.15 -2.53
CA TRP A 213 21.72 -22.30 -3.42
C TRP A 213 23.04 -23.00 -3.68
N GLY A 214 23.24 -23.49 -4.90
CA GLY A 214 24.47 -24.15 -5.32
C GLY A 214 24.52 -25.65 -5.01
N ASP A 215 23.98 -26.44 -5.93
CA ASP A 215 24.53 -27.77 -6.24
C ASP A 215 24.63 -27.89 -7.76
N ASP A 216 25.46 -27.02 -8.35
CA ASP A 216 25.97 -27.20 -9.72
C ASP A 216 27.49 -27.30 -9.62
N GLY A 217 27.96 -28.48 -9.21
CA GLY A 217 29.09 -29.20 -9.81
C GLY A 217 30.40 -28.47 -10.11
N SER A 218 30.76 -27.39 -9.43
CA SER A 218 32.07 -26.74 -9.59
C SER A 218 32.77 -26.58 -8.25
N GLN A 219 33.62 -27.56 -7.97
CA GLN A 219 34.63 -27.49 -6.94
C GLN A 219 35.54 -26.29 -7.21
N SER A 220 35.41 -25.24 -6.40
CA SER A 220 36.56 -24.42 -6.00
C SER A 220 36.19 -23.48 -4.85
N SER A 221 37.03 -23.54 -3.82
CA SER A 221 37.18 -22.64 -2.68
C SER A 221 36.12 -22.65 -1.56
N SER A 222 36.49 -23.39 -0.51
CA SER A 222 36.10 -23.28 0.91
C SER A 222 34.62 -23.43 1.25
N PRO A 223 34.18 -24.61 1.75
CA PRO A 223 32.94 -24.67 2.51
C PRO A 223 33.22 -23.90 3.80
N THR A 224 32.70 -22.68 3.93
CA THR A 224 32.61 -22.07 5.26
C THR A 224 31.71 -22.97 6.08
N HIS A 225 32.33 -23.83 6.86
CA HIS A 225 31.77 -24.69 7.89
C HIS A 225 31.17 -23.79 8.99
N ARG A 226 30.13 -23.04 8.66
CA ARG A 226 29.32 -22.34 9.65
C ARG A 226 28.37 -23.36 10.25
N ASP A 227 28.35 -23.42 11.57
CA ASP A 227 27.42 -24.28 12.29
C ASP A 227 25.98 -23.97 11.82
N PRO A 228 25.17 -24.98 11.48
CA PRO A 228 23.81 -24.77 10.96
C PRO A 228 22.90 -23.96 11.89
N ASP A 229 23.23 -23.98 13.18
CA ASP A 229 22.52 -23.29 14.25
C ASP A 229 23.00 -21.86 14.49
N LEU A 230 24.12 -21.44 13.87
CA LEU A 230 24.67 -20.11 14.05
C LEU A 230 23.79 -19.08 13.34
N MET A 231 23.30 -18.12 14.12
CA MET A 231 22.42 -17.07 13.63
C MET A 231 23.24 -15.94 13.00
N ALA A 232 23.00 -15.68 11.72
CA ALA A 232 23.50 -14.48 11.06
C ALA A 232 22.58 -13.30 11.43
N GLU A 233 23.14 -12.23 11.98
CA GLU A 233 22.41 -11.03 12.36
C GLU A 233 22.58 -9.87 11.38
N ALA A 234 21.53 -9.07 11.21
CA ALA A 234 21.52 -7.86 10.40
C ALA A 234 20.65 -6.78 11.06
N ARG A 235 21.24 -5.61 11.31
CA ARG A 235 20.52 -4.45 11.85
C ARG A 235 19.87 -3.63 10.72
N VAL A 236 18.57 -3.40 10.80
CA VAL A 236 17.77 -2.73 9.75
C VAL A 236 16.88 -1.64 10.37
N ASP A 237 16.67 -0.54 9.65
CA ASP A 237 15.69 0.48 10.03
C ASP A 237 14.26 -0.08 9.87
N ILE A 238 13.52 -0.10 10.97
CA ILE A 238 12.20 -0.72 11.02
C ILE A 238 11.17 0.00 10.13
N ARG A 239 11.31 1.31 9.92
CA ARG A 239 10.40 2.08 9.06
C ARG A 239 10.58 1.69 7.61
N LYS A 240 11.82 1.48 7.17
CA LYS A 240 12.13 1.04 5.80
C LYS A 240 11.59 -0.36 5.55
N LEU A 241 11.75 -1.27 6.51
CA LEU A 241 11.17 -2.61 6.44
C LEU A 241 9.63 -2.58 6.41
N GLN A 242 9.02 -1.72 7.23
CA GLN A 242 7.56 -1.54 7.28
C GLN A 242 6.99 -1.00 5.95
N GLN A 243 7.68 -0.05 5.31
CA GLN A 243 7.34 0.46 3.99
C GLN A 243 7.38 -0.66 2.93
N PHE A 244 8.42 -1.50 2.95
CA PHE A 244 8.53 -2.67 2.08
C PHE A 244 7.39 -3.67 2.27
N LEU A 245 7.13 -4.08 3.52
CA LEU A 245 6.08 -5.06 3.84
C LEU A 245 4.67 -4.56 3.50
N THR A 246 4.42 -3.25 3.61
CA THR A 246 3.15 -2.64 3.20
C THR A 246 2.97 -2.67 1.68
N GLY A 247 4.06 -2.55 0.92
CA GLY A 247 4.06 -2.62 -0.54
C GLY A 247 3.69 -3.99 -1.11
N GLN A 248 4.05 -5.07 -0.41
CA GLN A 248 3.92 -6.45 -0.91
C GLN A 248 2.50 -7.04 -0.78
N GLN A 249 1.64 -6.46 0.06
CA GLN A 249 0.36 -7.07 0.48
C GLN A 249 -0.68 -7.25 -0.66
N ARG A 250 -0.38 -6.85 -1.90
CA ARG A 250 -1.30 -6.88 -3.05
C ARG A 250 -0.76 -7.58 -4.31
N VAL A 251 0.50 -8.02 -4.32
CA VAL A 251 1.07 -8.78 -5.44
C VAL A 251 1.00 -10.25 -5.08
N ARG A 252 -0.01 -10.95 -5.59
CA ARG A 252 -0.02 -12.42 -5.55
C ARG A 252 0.96 -12.86 -6.66
N PRO A 253 1.99 -13.66 -6.37
CA PRO A 253 2.77 -14.25 -7.45
C PRO A 253 1.84 -15.17 -8.26
N PRO A 254 1.87 -15.13 -9.61
CA PRO A 254 1.19 -16.13 -10.41
C PRO A 254 1.79 -17.52 -10.12
N ALA A 255 0.93 -18.54 -10.20
CA ALA A 255 1.29 -19.95 -10.01
C ALA A 255 2.39 -20.39 -10.99
N PRO A 256 3.13 -21.49 -10.70
CA PRO A 256 4.30 -21.86 -11.46
C PRO A 256 3.89 -22.60 -12.73
N SER A 257 3.87 -21.92 -13.87
CA SER A 257 3.88 -22.57 -15.18
C SER A 257 5.26 -22.41 -15.80
N HIS A 258 5.99 -23.52 -15.87
CA HIS A 258 7.20 -23.79 -16.67
C HIS A 258 7.72 -22.62 -17.51
N THR A 259 8.31 -21.65 -16.85
CA THR A 259 9.16 -20.63 -17.41
C THR A 259 10.04 -20.21 -16.25
N ARG A 260 11.35 -20.05 -16.47
CA ARG A 260 12.35 -19.64 -15.46
C ARG A 260 12.11 -18.18 -15.01
N ALA A 261 10.92 -17.88 -14.53
CA ALA A 261 10.59 -16.65 -13.84
C ALA A 261 11.15 -16.78 -12.43
N ARG A 262 12.42 -16.40 -12.27
CA ARG A 262 13.06 -16.18 -10.98
C ARG A 262 12.35 -15.00 -10.29
N ALA A 263 11.16 -15.22 -9.76
CA ALA A 263 10.67 -14.49 -8.61
C ALA A 263 11.43 -15.00 -7.39
N LEU A 264 12.75 -14.79 -7.38
CA LEU A 264 13.56 -14.81 -6.18
C LEU A 264 13.11 -13.60 -5.38
N LEU A 265 12.04 -13.78 -4.62
CA LEU A 265 11.75 -13.01 -3.42
C LEU A 265 12.76 -13.43 -2.33
N ALA A 266 14.05 -13.42 -2.69
CA ALA A 266 15.10 -13.22 -1.73
C ALA A 266 14.83 -11.84 -1.16
N VAL A 267 14.68 -11.77 0.15
CA VAL A 267 14.94 -10.55 0.88
C VAL A 267 16.38 -10.19 0.61
N ARG A 268 16.63 -9.47 -0.48
CA ARG A 268 17.80 -8.61 -0.60
C ARG A 268 17.49 -7.30 0.08
N ALA A 269 17.15 -7.40 1.37
CA ALA A 269 17.35 -6.33 2.31
C ALA A 269 18.74 -6.52 2.93
N ARG A 270 19.78 -6.30 2.12
CA ARG A 270 20.97 -5.66 2.67
C ARG A 270 21.10 -4.33 1.94
N ALA A 271 20.56 -3.32 2.60
CA ALA A 271 21.22 -2.05 2.57
C ALA A 271 22.70 -2.32 2.88
N LEU A 272 23.59 -1.87 2.00
CA LEU A 272 25.02 -1.94 2.20
C LEU A 272 25.34 -1.18 3.50
N PHE A 273 25.46 -1.90 4.61
CA PHE A 273 25.92 -1.37 5.88
C PHE A 273 27.02 -2.28 6.38
N THR A 274 28.23 -1.89 6.02
CA THR A 274 29.48 -2.37 6.59
C THR A 274 29.61 -1.85 8.02
N SER A 275 29.80 -2.74 9.00
CA SER A 275 30.83 -2.54 10.01
C SER A 275 31.22 -3.88 10.62
N GLU A 276 32.48 -4.25 10.41
CA GLU A 276 33.23 -5.19 11.23
C GLU A 276 33.24 -4.71 12.69
N ALA A 277 33.13 -5.66 13.63
CA ALA A 277 34.10 -5.90 14.70
C ALA A 277 33.50 -6.77 15.82
N LEU A 278 34.02 -7.99 15.91
CA LEU A 278 34.37 -8.76 17.11
C LEU A 278 33.59 -8.56 18.43
N GLY A 279 33.13 -9.69 18.99
CA GLY A 279 33.77 -10.14 20.23
C GLY A 279 32.87 -10.58 21.38
N LEU A 280 32.72 -11.91 21.49
CA LEU A 280 32.82 -12.73 22.70
C LEU A 280 31.66 -12.79 23.73
N LEU A 281 31.14 -14.02 23.83
CA LEU A 281 30.90 -14.83 25.04
C LEU A 281 29.90 -14.30 26.08
N PHE A 282 28.89 -15.09 26.41
CA PHE A 282 28.90 -15.92 27.62
C PHE A 282 27.66 -16.82 27.69
N THR A 283 27.91 -17.96 28.32
CA THR A 283 27.11 -19.14 28.62
C THR A 283 25.82 -18.88 29.41
N SER A 284 24.82 -19.74 29.22
CA SER A 284 24.38 -20.77 30.20
C SER A 284 22.86 -20.94 30.30
N GLU A 285 22.43 -22.17 30.04
CA GLU A 285 21.46 -22.97 30.80
C GLU A 285 19.98 -22.54 30.90
N GLY A 286 19.10 -23.51 30.58
CA GLY A 286 17.81 -23.62 31.26
C GLY A 286 16.57 -23.92 30.41
N LEU A 287 16.62 -24.82 29.41
CA LEU A 287 15.40 -25.28 28.74
C LEU A 287 14.69 -26.37 29.57
N LYS A 288 13.62 -25.98 30.26
CA LYS A 288 12.56 -26.92 30.69
C LYS A 288 11.53 -27.07 29.58
N THR A 289 11.32 -28.32 29.21
CA THR A 289 10.38 -28.88 28.24
C THR A 289 8.93 -28.44 28.51
N ALA A 290 8.18 -28.06 27.47
CA ALA A 290 6.72 -28.07 27.48
C ALA A 290 6.17 -28.59 26.16
N ALA A 291 5.60 -29.79 26.23
CA ALA A 291 5.07 -30.57 25.12
C ALA A 291 3.77 -29.99 24.52
N ARG A 292 3.50 -30.41 23.29
CA ARG A 292 2.33 -30.11 22.44
C ARG A 292 1.00 -30.26 23.19
N MET A 293 0.21 -29.19 23.25
CA MET A 293 -1.15 -29.20 23.81
C MET A 293 -2.16 -28.78 22.74
N ASN A 294 -3.13 -29.64 22.43
CA ASN A 294 -4.25 -29.32 21.55
C ASN A 294 -5.10 -28.18 22.16
N ALA A 295 -5.61 -27.28 21.32
CA ALA A 295 -6.30 -26.08 21.79
C ALA A 295 -7.70 -26.39 22.36
N PRO A 296 -8.09 -25.78 23.50
CA PRO A 296 -9.40 -25.97 24.11
C PRO A 296 -10.51 -25.20 23.39
N CYS A 297 -11.74 -25.70 23.51
CA CYS A 297 -12.95 -25.07 23.00
C CYS A 297 -13.35 -23.85 23.84
N ALA A 298 -13.66 -22.74 23.19
CA ALA A 298 -14.06 -21.50 23.85
C ALA A 298 -15.36 -21.58 24.66
N ARG A 299 -16.21 -22.59 24.42
CA ARG A 299 -17.50 -22.74 25.11
C ARG A 299 -17.48 -23.78 26.23
N CYS A 300 -16.87 -24.94 25.97
CA CYS A 300 -16.91 -26.07 26.89
C CYS A 300 -15.56 -26.37 27.53
N GLY A 301 -14.48 -25.67 27.15
CA GLY A 301 -13.14 -25.84 27.69
C GLY A 301 -12.43 -27.15 27.30
N LYS A 302 -13.13 -28.10 26.67
CA LYS A 302 -12.57 -29.40 26.24
C LYS A 302 -11.71 -29.24 24.99
N THR A 303 -10.67 -30.06 24.85
CA THR A 303 -9.78 -30.09 23.69
C THR A 303 -10.56 -30.33 22.39
N VAL A 304 -10.27 -29.52 21.38
CA VAL A 304 -10.91 -29.62 20.05
C VAL A 304 -9.98 -30.43 19.14
N TYR A 305 -10.42 -31.62 18.76
CA TYR A 305 -9.71 -32.44 17.78
C TYR A 305 -9.91 -31.88 16.36
N PRO A 306 -8.94 -32.05 15.45
CA PRO A 306 -8.98 -31.49 14.09
C PRO A 306 -10.26 -31.79 13.29
N THR A 307 -10.86 -32.96 13.50
CA THR A 307 -12.07 -33.42 12.80
C THR A 307 -13.33 -32.61 13.13
N GLU A 308 -13.41 -32.02 14.32
CA GLU A 308 -14.58 -31.24 14.77
C GLU A 308 -14.30 -29.73 14.87
N LYS A 309 -13.12 -29.30 14.41
CA LYS A 309 -12.59 -27.96 14.64
C LYS A 309 -13.24 -26.92 13.74
N ILE A 310 -13.94 -25.98 14.37
CA ILE A 310 -14.36 -24.72 13.73
C ILE A 310 -13.54 -23.58 14.33
N SER A 311 -12.78 -22.88 13.50
CA SER A 311 -11.92 -21.75 13.91
C SER A 311 -12.57 -20.43 13.52
N CYS A 312 -13.17 -19.72 14.49
CA CYS A 312 -13.89 -18.46 14.28
C CYS A 312 -13.66 -17.53 15.50
N LEU A 313 -13.61 -16.21 15.27
CA LEU A 313 -13.40 -15.19 16.33
C LEU A 313 -12.12 -15.41 17.15
N ASP A 314 -11.02 -15.77 16.48
CA ASP A 314 -9.72 -16.03 17.10
C ASP A 314 -9.74 -17.13 18.18
N LYS A 315 -10.75 -18.01 18.15
CA LYS A 315 -10.89 -19.16 19.07
C LYS A 315 -11.35 -20.42 18.33
N ASN A 316 -11.12 -21.57 18.96
CA ASN A 316 -11.56 -22.88 18.48
C ASN A 316 -12.87 -23.29 19.14
N TRP A 317 -13.76 -23.90 18.36
CA TRP A 317 -15.08 -24.36 18.79
C TRP A 317 -15.33 -25.76 18.24
N HIS A 318 -16.07 -26.58 18.98
CA HIS A 318 -16.65 -27.81 18.44
C HIS A 318 -17.83 -27.46 17.52
N LYS A 319 -18.05 -28.29 16.49
CA LYS A 319 -19.21 -28.19 15.58
C LYS A 319 -20.56 -28.17 16.33
N GLY A 320 -20.69 -28.91 17.43
CA GLY A 320 -21.89 -28.90 18.29
C GLY A 320 -21.98 -27.70 19.25
N CYS A 321 -20.87 -27.06 19.59
CA CYS A 321 -20.84 -25.93 20.53
C CYS A 321 -21.10 -24.58 19.86
N PHE A 322 -21.13 -24.53 18.52
CA PHE A 322 -21.30 -23.30 17.75
C PHE A 322 -22.79 -22.99 17.51
N HIS A 323 -23.43 -22.32 18.46
CA HIS A 323 -24.83 -21.92 18.37
C HIS A 323 -25.04 -20.46 18.81
N CYS A 324 -26.07 -19.84 18.25
CA CYS A 324 -26.43 -18.45 18.54
C CYS A 324 -26.77 -18.25 20.03
N GLU A 325 -26.27 -17.18 20.63
CA GLU A 325 -26.56 -16.85 22.04
C GLU A 325 -28.06 -16.64 22.31
N VAL A 326 -28.79 -16.08 21.34
CA VAL A 326 -30.20 -15.70 21.51
C VAL A 326 -31.14 -16.86 21.19
N CYS A 327 -30.99 -17.50 20.03
CA CYS A 327 -31.92 -18.54 19.58
C CYS A 327 -31.42 -19.98 19.70
N LYS A 328 -30.20 -20.20 20.20
CA LYS A 328 -29.57 -21.53 20.35
C LYS A 328 -29.51 -22.40 19.08
N MET A 329 -29.83 -21.84 17.91
CA MET A 329 -29.70 -22.53 16.62
C MET A 329 -28.21 -22.73 16.30
N THR A 330 -27.85 -23.94 15.86
CA THR A 330 -26.49 -24.26 15.40
C THR A 330 -26.14 -23.42 14.18
N LEU A 331 -25.04 -22.68 14.27
CA LEU A 331 -24.56 -21.82 13.21
C LEU A 331 -23.54 -22.58 12.37
N ASN A 332 -23.32 -22.13 11.14
CA ASN A 332 -22.29 -22.64 10.25
C ASN A 332 -21.43 -21.48 9.77
N MET A 333 -20.25 -21.79 9.21
CA MET A 333 -19.28 -20.79 8.73
C MET A 333 -19.86 -19.81 7.70
N LYS A 334 -20.94 -20.19 7.00
CA LYS A 334 -21.66 -19.34 6.03
C LYS A 334 -22.78 -18.48 6.62
N ASN A 335 -23.29 -18.79 7.82
CA ASN A 335 -24.56 -18.23 8.35
C ASN A 335 -24.41 -17.53 9.70
N TYR A 336 -23.18 -17.16 10.08
CA TYR A 336 -22.88 -16.57 11.38
C TYR A 336 -22.34 -15.15 11.23
N LYS A 337 -22.73 -14.27 12.15
CA LYS A 337 -22.15 -12.94 12.34
C LYS A 337 -21.60 -12.81 13.76
N GLY A 338 -20.37 -12.30 13.87
CA GLY A 338 -19.70 -12.09 15.15
C GLY A 338 -19.92 -10.70 15.69
N TYR A 339 -20.37 -10.61 16.94
CA TYR A 339 -20.43 -9.38 17.71
C TYR A 339 -19.85 -9.67 19.11
N ASP A 340 -18.95 -8.82 19.62
CA ASP A 340 -18.28 -8.99 20.92
C ASP A 340 -17.73 -10.40 21.21
N LYS A 341 -17.04 -11.01 20.24
CA LYS A 341 -16.45 -12.36 20.35
C LYS A 341 -17.46 -13.47 20.66
N LYS A 342 -18.75 -13.25 20.39
CA LYS A 342 -19.84 -14.24 20.49
C LYS A 342 -20.53 -14.46 19.13
N PRO A 343 -21.06 -15.69 18.88
CA PRO A 343 -21.76 -15.98 17.65
C PRO A 343 -23.26 -15.63 17.67
N TYR A 344 -23.70 -14.86 16.67
CA TYR A 344 -25.09 -14.49 16.42
C TYR A 344 -25.55 -14.98 15.04
N CYS A 345 -26.85 -15.26 14.91
CA CYS A 345 -27.47 -15.49 13.60
C CYS A 345 -27.73 -14.17 12.88
N ASN A 346 -28.02 -14.22 11.58
CA ASN A 346 -28.33 -13.02 10.78
C ASN A 346 -29.50 -12.19 11.33
N THR A 347 -30.47 -12.83 11.97
CA THR A 347 -31.67 -12.18 12.52
C THR A 347 -31.41 -11.48 13.86
N HIS A 348 -30.54 -12.05 14.70
CA HIS A 348 -30.22 -11.51 16.04
C HIS A 348 -28.91 -10.72 16.08
N TYR A 349 -28.37 -10.34 14.92
CA TYR A 349 -27.19 -9.49 14.85
C TYR A 349 -27.58 -8.04 15.19
N PRO A 350 -27.01 -7.43 16.25
CA PRO A 350 -27.30 -6.04 16.60
C PRO A 350 -26.92 -5.12 15.44
N LYS A 351 -27.90 -4.47 14.81
CA LYS A 351 -27.64 -3.44 13.81
C LYS A 351 -27.33 -2.14 14.56
N THR A 352 -26.07 -1.74 14.56
CA THR A 352 -25.65 -0.43 15.05
C THR A 352 -26.19 0.64 14.10
N SER A 353 -27.28 1.32 14.45
CA SER A 353 -27.69 2.55 13.79
C SER A 353 -26.85 3.69 14.35
N PHE A 354 -25.91 4.18 13.55
CA PHE A 354 -25.13 5.39 13.87
C PHE A 354 -26.05 6.61 13.68
N THR A 355 -26.49 7.23 14.76
CA THR A 355 -27.01 8.59 14.74
C THR A 355 -25.82 9.54 14.74
N ILE A 356 -25.55 10.18 13.60
CA ILE A 356 -24.63 11.31 13.50
C ILE A 356 -25.09 12.37 14.50
N VAL A 357 -24.22 12.78 15.42
CA VAL A 357 -24.49 13.90 16.34
C VAL A 357 -24.68 15.14 15.49
N THR A 358 -25.93 15.59 15.37
CA THR A 358 -26.35 16.65 14.44
C THR A 358 -25.91 18.04 14.84
N ASP A 359 -25.59 18.27 16.11
CA ASP A 359 -25.40 19.62 16.62
C ASP A 359 -23.93 19.92 16.99
N THR A 360 -23.01 19.63 16.07
CA THR A 360 -21.74 20.35 16.06
C THR A 360 -21.96 21.74 15.43
N PRO A 361 -21.35 22.82 15.96
CA PRO A 361 -21.56 24.18 15.45
C PRO A 361 -21.16 24.36 13.98
N GLU A 362 -20.37 23.44 13.45
CA GLU A 362 -19.96 23.40 12.04
C GLU A 362 -21.07 22.86 11.12
N ASN A 363 -21.81 21.84 11.56
CA ASN A 363 -22.95 21.30 10.80
C ASN A 363 -24.12 22.28 10.72
N LEU A 364 -24.35 23.07 11.77
CA LEU A 364 -25.34 24.16 11.78
C LEU A 364 -25.00 25.26 10.77
N ARG A 365 -23.72 25.62 10.65
CA ARG A 365 -23.25 26.62 9.67
C ARG A 365 -23.42 26.15 8.23
N LEU A 366 -23.06 24.90 7.94
CA LEU A 366 -23.24 24.33 6.60
C LEU A 366 -24.72 24.24 6.20
N LYS A 367 -25.60 23.90 7.15
CA LYS A 367 -27.05 23.89 6.93
C LYS A 367 -27.59 25.30 6.63
N GLN A 368 -27.23 26.31 7.42
CA GLN A 368 -27.62 27.71 7.14
C GLN A 368 -27.10 28.20 5.78
N GLN A 369 -25.85 27.89 5.43
CA GLN A 369 -25.27 28.30 4.15
C GLN A 369 -25.98 27.62 2.96
N SER A 370 -26.33 26.34 3.09
CA SER A 370 -27.09 25.61 2.08
C SER A 370 -28.53 26.13 1.94
N GLU A 371 -29.18 26.50 3.05
CA GLU A 371 -30.53 27.10 3.03
C GLU A 371 -30.53 28.47 2.35
N LEU A 372 -29.52 29.30 2.63
CA LEU A 372 -29.33 30.62 2.00
C LEU A 372 -29.04 30.53 0.49
N GLN A 373 -28.30 29.49 0.06
CA GLN A 373 -28.01 29.28 -1.37
C GLN A 373 -29.18 28.65 -2.13
N SER A 374 -30.12 28.01 -1.44
CA SER A 374 -31.27 27.39 -2.10
C SER A 374 -32.24 28.48 -2.62
N GLN A 375 -32.63 28.36 -3.89
CA GLN A 375 -33.66 29.23 -4.50
C GLN A 375 -35.04 29.10 -3.82
N VAL A 376 -35.20 28.15 -2.89
CA VAL A 376 -36.45 27.92 -2.15
C VAL A 376 -36.76 29.07 -1.21
N ARG A 377 -35.77 29.58 -0.46
CA ARG A 377 -35.98 30.79 0.37
C ARG A 377 -36.24 32.01 -0.51
N TYR A 378 -35.49 32.17 -1.59
CA TYR A 378 -35.68 33.27 -2.53
C TYR A 378 -37.06 33.25 -3.20
N LYS A 379 -37.56 32.07 -3.61
CA LYS A 379 -38.92 31.90 -4.16
C LYS A 379 -40.01 32.10 -3.11
N ARG A 380 -39.81 31.58 -1.89
CA ARG A 380 -40.76 31.71 -0.79
C ARG A 380 -40.88 33.16 -0.32
N ASP A 381 -39.76 33.85 -0.15
CA ASP A 381 -39.73 35.27 0.23
C ASP A 381 -40.28 36.13 -0.92
N PHE A 382 -40.05 35.73 -2.19
CA PHE A 382 -40.69 36.35 -3.36
C PHE A 382 -42.22 36.11 -3.39
N GLU A 383 -42.69 34.91 -3.06
CA GLU A 383 -44.13 34.59 -2.97
C GLU A 383 -44.81 35.29 -1.79
N GLU A 384 -44.17 35.40 -0.62
CA GLU A 384 -44.65 36.20 0.51
C GLU A 384 -44.69 37.70 0.19
N SER A 385 -43.75 38.19 -0.63
CA SER A 385 -43.73 39.58 -1.09
C SER A 385 -44.77 39.88 -2.18
N LYS A 386 -45.30 38.86 -2.85
CA LYS A 386 -46.24 39.00 -3.98
C LYS A 386 -47.63 39.50 -3.56
N GLY A 387 -47.94 39.50 -2.25
CA GLY A 387 -49.20 39.98 -1.68
C GLY A 387 -49.08 41.17 -0.73
N ARG A 388 -47.86 41.62 -0.39
CA ARG A 388 -47.66 42.90 0.29
C ARG A 388 -47.53 43.94 -0.79
N GLY A 389 -48.62 44.68 -1.02
CA GLY A 389 -48.62 45.83 -1.92
C GLY A 389 -47.38 46.68 -1.68
N PHE A 390 -46.79 47.18 -2.77
CA PHE A 390 -45.72 48.15 -2.75
C PHE A 390 -46.17 49.37 -1.94
N SER A 391 -45.93 49.36 -0.63
CA SER A 391 -46.01 50.56 0.18
C SER A 391 -44.82 51.38 -0.27
N ILE A 392 -45.06 52.49 -0.97
CA ILE A 392 -44.07 53.56 -1.09
C ILE A 392 -43.52 53.77 0.31
N VAL A 393 -42.23 53.50 0.48
CA VAL A 393 -41.52 53.75 1.73
C VAL A 393 -41.57 55.25 1.93
N THR A 394 -42.57 55.72 2.68
CA THR A 394 -42.81 57.14 2.93
C THR A 394 -41.74 57.78 3.81
N ASP A 395 -40.85 57.00 4.41
CA ASP A 395 -39.76 57.48 5.24
C ASP A 395 -38.44 56.79 4.90
N THR A 396 -37.83 57.16 3.77
CA THR A 396 -36.40 56.92 3.58
C THR A 396 -35.61 57.94 4.44
N PRO A 397 -34.46 57.55 5.02
CA PRO A 397 -33.64 58.45 5.83
C PRO A 397 -33.13 59.68 5.05
N GLU A 398 -33.09 59.59 3.71
CA GLU A 398 -32.86 60.73 2.80
C GLU A 398 -33.99 61.76 2.83
N LEU A 399 -35.26 61.31 2.78
CA LEU A 399 -36.42 62.20 2.84
C LEU A 399 -36.54 62.92 4.18
N GLN A 400 -36.17 62.25 5.28
CA GLN A 400 -36.15 62.86 6.61
C GLN A 400 -35.07 63.94 6.75
N ARG A 401 -33.91 63.76 6.11
CA ARG A 401 -32.88 64.81 6.05
C ARG A 401 -33.36 66.02 5.25
N LEU A 402 -34.03 65.81 4.12
CA LEU A 402 -34.59 66.91 3.31
C LEU A 402 -35.64 67.69 4.09
N ARG A 403 -36.58 67.02 4.79
CA ARG A 403 -37.57 67.70 5.65
C ARG A 403 -36.92 68.53 6.76
N ARG A 404 -35.95 67.96 7.49
CA ARG A 404 -35.24 68.70 8.55
C ARG A 404 -34.48 69.91 7.98
N THR A 405 -33.86 69.75 6.83
CA THR A 405 -33.14 70.85 6.16
C THR A 405 -34.12 71.95 5.73
N GLN A 406 -35.29 71.58 5.21
CA GLN A 406 -36.35 72.51 4.84
C GLN A 406 -36.93 73.26 6.06
N GLU A 407 -37.16 72.56 7.17
CA GLU A 407 -37.60 73.16 8.45
C GLU A 407 -36.56 74.16 9.00
N HIS A 408 -35.27 73.86 8.86
CA HIS A 408 -34.18 74.76 9.23
C HIS A 408 -34.08 76.00 8.32
N ILE A 409 -34.42 75.87 7.03
CA ILE A 409 -34.44 77.00 6.08
C ILE A 409 -35.67 77.90 6.32
N SER A 410 -36.81 77.33 6.72
CA SER A 410 -38.03 78.11 6.98
C SER A 410 -38.05 78.85 8.32
N ASN A 411 -37.11 78.57 9.22
CA ASN A 411 -36.95 79.24 10.52
C ASN A 411 -35.78 80.26 10.55
N VAL A 412 -35.32 80.69 9.38
CA VAL A 412 -34.44 81.85 9.12
C VAL A 412 -35.18 82.78 8.19
#